data_AF-A0A1C7MEW8-F1
#
_entry.id   AF-A0A1C7MEW8-F1
#
_cell.length_a   1.000
_cell.length_b   1.000
_cell.length_c   1.000
_cell.angle_alpha   90.00
_cell.angle_beta   90.00
_cell.angle_gamma   90.00
#
_symmetry.space_group_name_H-M   'P 1'
#
loop_
_entity.id
_entity.type
_entity.pdbx_description
1 polymer ?
#
loop_
_entity_poly.entity_id
_entity_poly.type
_entity_poly.pdbx_seq_one_letter_code
_entity_poly.pdbx_strand_id
1 'polypeptide(L)'
;MNSIGPSWRGFPNLKYLVIFGDSYSDVGYNATMSAHPTGDQPFGIEFPGITWAEPGMPNWVGHLVTEYSLHTHLLVYDYAVGGDTVSGVRKQVQVKFLPHVGAKPHWAPWVASNTLFVTWVGINDCAWGDETIVKNSVMSLFGEQETLYNAGARNFLFIDVPPINRTPIGYQISKHELDSGRIYETWNTLLRESIVQFSSTHHDITTFLFSSWDTFTRVLDDPMAHGFPPDDATLQHSSIWFDHLHPSSKMHDWIAHDVAKFLEAQPPYNECCDTCQCGMRLKRRIEYVNLVEVCSMKVFGDHVVAQGHHQRV
;
A
#
# COMPACT_ATOMS: atom_id res chain seq x y z
N MET A 1 -5.19 -8.08 4.06
CA MET A 1 -4.44 -8.02 5.33
C MET A 1 -2.98 -8.13 4.96
N ASN A 2 -2.11 -7.28 5.50
CA ASN A 2 -0.68 -7.36 5.19
C ASN A 2 -0.07 -8.60 5.85
N SER A 3 0.79 -9.31 5.11
CA SER A 3 1.56 -10.45 5.61
C SER A 3 3.03 -10.19 5.36
N ILE A 4 3.88 -10.41 6.37
CA ILE A 4 5.32 -10.16 6.29
C ILE A 4 6.05 -11.50 6.32
N GLY A 5 6.73 -11.82 5.23
CA GLY A 5 7.51 -13.04 5.06
C GLY A 5 9.02 -12.83 5.21
N PRO A 6 9.82 -13.92 5.23
CA PRO A 6 11.24 -13.89 5.60
C PRO A 6 12.15 -13.02 4.73
N SER A 7 11.71 -12.71 3.51
CA SER A 7 12.47 -11.89 2.57
C SER A 7 12.32 -10.39 2.84
N TRP A 8 11.33 -9.93 3.60
CA TRP A 8 11.16 -8.50 3.84
C TRP A 8 12.17 -7.99 4.87
N ARG A 9 13.08 -7.13 4.42
CA ARG A 9 14.11 -6.49 5.26
C ARG A 9 13.78 -5.05 5.62
N GLY A 10 12.55 -4.61 5.39
CA GLY A 10 12.13 -3.23 5.60
C GLY A 10 12.44 -2.33 4.41
N PHE A 11 11.69 -1.24 4.30
CA PHE A 11 11.77 -0.30 3.19
C PHE A 11 13.20 0.25 2.92
N PRO A 12 14.00 0.63 3.94
CA PRO A 12 15.36 1.14 3.72
C PRO A 12 16.34 0.15 3.10
N ASN A 13 16.04 -1.15 3.12
CA ASN A 13 16.92 -2.21 2.60
C ASN A 13 16.55 -2.64 1.17
N LEU A 14 15.55 -1.99 0.56
CA LEU A 14 15.27 -2.19 -0.86
C LEU A 14 16.40 -1.61 -1.72
N LYS A 15 16.64 -2.25 -2.85
CA LYS A 15 17.54 -1.77 -3.92
C LYS A 15 16.83 -1.77 -5.27
N TYR A 16 15.89 -2.68 -5.48
CA TYR A 16 15.18 -2.83 -6.74
C TYR A 16 13.69 -2.63 -6.53
N LEU A 17 13.10 -1.82 -7.41
CA LEU A 17 11.66 -1.68 -7.54
C LEU A 17 11.27 -2.17 -8.93
N VAL A 18 10.40 -3.18 -8.99
CA VAL A 18 9.90 -3.73 -10.26
C VAL A 18 8.40 -3.44 -10.31
N ILE A 19 7.97 -2.62 -11.27
CA ILE A 19 6.59 -2.11 -11.30
C ILE A 19 5.89 -2.62 -12.55
N PHE A 20 4.64 -3.05 -12.36
CA PHE A 20 3.70 -3.40 -13.41
C PHE A 20 2.42 -2.62 -13.21
N GLY A 21 1.79 -2.19 -14.30
CA GLY A 21 0.59 -1.37 -14.17
C GLY A 21 0.16 -0.66 -15.43
N ASP A 22 -0.56 0.43 -15.22
CA ASP A 22 -1.16 1.25 -16.27
C ASP A 22 -0.61 2.70 -16.29
N SER A 23 -1.40 3.66 -16.79
CA SER A 23 -1.02 5.06 -16.92
C SER A 23 -0.66 5.73 -15.60
N TYR A 24 -1.16 5.22 -14.46
CA TYR A 24 -0.87 5.83 -13.17
C TYR A 24 0.58 5.60 -12.72
N SER A 25 1.27 4.61 -13.29
CA SER A 25 2.68 4.31 -12.97
C SER A 25 3.62 4.50 -14.16
N ASP A 26 3.13 4.53 -15.40
CA ASP A 26 3.95 4.67 -16.61
C ASP A 26 4.90 5.88 -16.56
N VAL A 27 6.18 5.61 -16.80
CA VAL A 27 7.28 6.59 -16.91
C VAL A 27 7.93 6.58 -18.30
N GLY A 28 7.47 5.73 -19.22
CA GLY A 28 8.02 5.59 -20.57
C GLY A 28 9.27 4.70 -20.67
N TYR A 29 9.56 3.86 -19.67
CA TYR A 29 10.68 2.93 -19.72
C TYR A 29 10.41 1.78 -20.71
N ASN A 30 11.39 1.45 -21.55
CA ASN A 30 11.32 0.36 -22.51
C ASN A 30 12.47 -0.62 -22.30
N ALA A 31 12.14 -1.83 -21.87
CA ALA A 31 13.10 -2.90 -21.53
C ALA A 31 14.15 -3.23 -22.60
N THR A 32 13.87 -2.91 -23.88
CA THR A 32 14.76 -3.19 -25.02
C THR A 32 15.48 -1.97 -25.58
N MET A 33 15.08 -0.76 -25.19
CA MET A 33 15.58 0.49 -25.77
C MET A 33 16.19 1.43 -24.73
N SER A 34 15.66 1.44 -23.50
CA SER A 34 16.13 2.27 -22.41
C SER A 34 17.47 1.77 -21.87
N ALA A 35 18.24 2.67 -21.28
CA ALA A 35 19.41 2.30 -20.52
C ALA A 35 19.00 1.52 -19.26
N HIS A 36 19.93 0.78 -18.66
CA HIS A 36 19.67 0.14 -17.39
C HIS A 36 19.68 1.18 -16.27
N PRO A 37 18.74 1.11 -15.31
CA PRO A 37 18.78 1.86 -14.06
C PRO A 37 20.16 1.81 -13.39
N THR A 38 20.63 2.98 -12.98
CA THR A 38 21.86 3.17 -12.20
C THR A 38 21.59 4.09 -11.02
N GLY A 39 22.54 4.23 -10.09
CA GLY A 39 22.39 5.16 -8.97
C GLY A 39 22.15 6.61 -9.40
N ASP A 40 22.79 7.04 -10.49
CA ASP A 40 22.67 8.41 -11.01
C ASP A 40 21.42 8.60 -11.91
N GLN A 41 20.96 7.51 -12.54
CA GLN A 41 19.75 7.48 -13.37
C GLN A 41 18.86 6.32 -12.94
N PRO A 42 18.10 6.47 -11.83
CA PRO A 42 17.39 5.36 -11.18
C PRO A 42 16.27 4.75 -12.05
N PHE A 43 15.84 5.43 -13.10
CA PHE A 43 14.81 4.95 -14.02
C PHE A 43 15.36 4.40 -15.34
N GLY A 44 16.67 4.53 -15.61
CA GLY A 44 17.26 4.15 -16.91
C GLY A 44 16.79 5.02 -18.10
N ILE A 45 16.13 6.14 -17.81
CA ILE A 45 15.63 7.16 -18.75
C ILE A 45 15.90 8.55 -18.17
N GLU A 46 15.80 9.59 -19.00
CA GLU A 46 15.87 10.97 -18.54
C GLU A 46 14.69 11.28 -17.62
N PHE A 47 14.97 11.77 -16.41
CA PHE A 47 13.94 12.17 -15.45
C PHE A 47 13.19 13.43 -15.94
N PRO A 48 11.85 13.53 -15.76
CA PRO A 48 10.96 12.61 -15.03
C PRO A 48 10.36 11.46 -15.85
N GLY A 49 10.85 11.23 -17.06
CA GLY A 49 10.25 10.30 -18.01
C GLY A 49 9.06 10.90 -18.75
N ILE A 50 8.30 10.03 -19.43
CA ILE A 50 7.05 10.38 -20.11
C ILE A 50 5.92 9.79 -19.29
N THR A 51 5.20 10.64 -18.56
CA THR A 51 4.12 10.26 -17.65
C THR A 51 2.76 10.69 -18.22
N TRP A 52 1.68 10.26 -17.55
CA TRP A 52 0.31 10.72 -17.80
C TRP A 52 -0.11 11.88 -16.88
N ALA A 53 0.85 12.47 -16.17
CA ALA A 53 0.68 13.73 -15.47
C ALA A 53 0.96 14.91 -16.41
N GLU A 54 1.14 16.10 -15.87
CA GLU A 54 1.52 17.28 -16.65
C GLU A 54 2.84 17.06 -17.41
N PRO A 55 3.00 17.64 -18.62
CA PRO A 55 4.23 17.53 -19.38
C PRO A 55 5.46 17.95 -18.56
N GLY A 56 6.46 17.07 -18.51
CA GLY A 56 7.70 17.34 -17.78
C GLY A 56 7.59 17.23 -16.26
N MET A 57 6.52 16.61 -15.75
CA MET A 57 6.32 16.38 -14.31
C MET A 57 6.30 14.88 -13.96
N PRO A 58 6.83 14.49 -12.78
CA PRO A 58 6.84 13.09 -12.34
C PRO A 58 5.46 12.62 -11.86
N ASN A 59 5.25 11.31 -11.98
CA ASN A 59 4.16 10.60 -11.30
C ASN A 59 4.60 10.16 -9.89
N TRP A 60 3.79 9.31 -9.23
CA TRP A 60 4.08 8.86 -7.85
C TRP A 60 5.38 8.07 -7.74
N VAL A 61 5.80 7.37 -8.80
CA VAL A 61 7.06 6.62 -8.81
C VAL A 61 8.23 7.58 -8.79
N GLY A 62 8.16 8.65 -9.60
CA GLY A 62 9.13 9.73 -9.61
C GLY A 62 9.30 10.36 -8.22
N HIS A 63 8.19 10.82 -7.63
CA HIS A 63 8.18 11.42 -6.29
C HIS A 63 8.64 10.46 -5.20
N LEU A 64 8.24 9.18 -5.26
CA LEU A 64 8.66 8.17 -4.29
C LEU A 64 10.19 8.08 -4.25
N VAL A 65 10.83 8.02 -5.40
CA VAL A 65 12.29 7.88 -5.51
C VAL A 65 13.01 9.17 -5.11
N THR A 66 12.54 10.33 -5.57
CA THR A 66 13.27 11.60 -5.39
C THR A 66 13.01 12.29 -4.06
N GLU A 67 11.84 12.09 -3.44
CA GLU A 67 11.46 12.81 -2.22
C GLU A 67 11.40 11.88 -0.99
N TYR A 68 10.92 10.65 -1.15
CA TYR A 68 10.52 9.81 0.00
C TYR A 68 11.39 8.56 0.21
N SER A 69 12.31 8.27 -0.73
CA SER A 69 13.19 7.10 -0.65
C SER A 69 14.67 7.49 -0.61
N LEU A 70 15.02 8.72 -0.23
CA LEU A 70 16.39 9.25 -0.26
C LEU A 70 17.42 8.45 0.55
N HIS A 71 16.96 7.65 1.51
CA HIS A 71 17.78 6.77 2.32
C HIS A 71 18.15 5.45 1.60
N THR A 72 17.55 5.18 0.44
CA THR A 72 17.82 4.02 -0.41
C THR A 72 18.14 4.46 -1.85
N HIS A 73 19.04 3.73 -2.51
CA HIS A 73 19.36 3.94 -3.92
C HIS A 73 18.54 2.97 -4.78
N LEU A 74 17.25 3.27 -4.95
CA LEU A 74 16.35 2.43 -5.74
C LEU A 74 16.73 2.44 -7.21
N LEU A 75 16.79 1.25 -7.79
CA LEU A 75 16.86 1.00 -9.22
C LEU A 75 15.47 0.55 -9.67
N VAL A 76 14.82 1.38 -10.48
CA VAL A 76 13.41 1.22 -10.87
C VAL A 76 13.32 0.62 -12.26
N TYR A 77 12.73 -0.56 -12.34
CA TYR A 77 12.33 -1.21 -13.57
C TYR A 77 10.82 -1.12 -13.69
N ASP A 78 10.35 -0.01 -14.27
CA ASP A 78 8.94 0.26 -14.45
C ASP A 78 8.47 -0.25 -15.81
N TYR A 79 7.61 -1.26 -15.81
CA TYR A 79 7.05 -1.82 -17.03
C TYR A 79 5.61 -1.36 -17.28
N ALA A 80 5.05 -0.48 -16.44
CA ALA A 80 3.70 0.02 -16.59
C ALA A 80 3.54 0.78 -17.92
N VAL A 81 2.36 0.64 -18.54
CA VAL A 81 2.05 1.26 -19.83
C VAL A 81 0.65 1.84 -19.78
N GLY A 82 0.52 3.10 -20.21
CA GLY A 82 -0.77 3.77 -20.31
C GLY A 82 -1.85 2.95 -21.02
N GLY A 83 -3.01 2.81 -20.38
CA GLY A 83 -4.17 2.09 -20.90
C GLY A 83 -4.12 0.56 -20.75
N ASP A 84 -3.06 0.00 -20.19
CA ASP A 84 -2.98 -1.45 -20.00
C ASP A 84 -4.04 -1.95 -19.00
N THR A 85 -4.65 -3.08 -19.37
CA THR A 85 -5.44 -3.95 -18.50
C THR A 85 -4.56 -5.07 -17.94
N VAL A 86 -5.13 -6.04 -17.22
CA VAL A 86 -4.37 -7.24 -16.82
C VAL A 86 -3.77 -7.99 -18.01
N SER A 87 -4.38 -7.92 -19.20
CA SER A 87 -3.79 -8.50 -20.42
C SER A 87 -2.48 -7.81 -20.81
N GLY A 88 -2.38 -6.51 -20.57
CA GLY A 88 -1.16 -5.72 -20.72
C GLY A 88 -0.10 -6.14 -19.70
N VAL A 89 -0.48 -6.22 -18.42
CA VAL A 89 0.40 -6.70 -17.33
C VAL A 89 0.98 -8.09 -17.63
N ARG A 90 0.20 -9.02 -18.20
CA ARG A 90 0.72 -10.30 -18.69
C ARG A 90 1.89 -10.13 -19.67
N LYS A 91 1.78 -9.20 -20.62
CA LYS A 91 2.88 -8.91 -21.57
C LYS A 91 4.06 -8.26 -20.85
N GLN A 92 3.81 -7.34 -19.92
CA GLN A 92 4.86 -6.70 -19.11
C GLN A 92 5.66 -7.76 -18.34
N VAL A 93 4.99 -8.71 -17.69
CA VAL A 93 5.64 -9.83 -16.98
C VAL A 93 6.34 -10.77 -17.95
N GLN A 94 5.60 -11.39 -18.88
CA GLN A 94 6.11 -12.52 -19.65
C GLN A 94 7.06 -12.13 -20.78
N VAL A 95 6.84 -10.97 -21.41
CA VAL A 95 7.61 -10.53 -22.59
C VAL A 95 8.68 -9.53 -22.22
N LYS A 96 8.45 -8.65 -21.23
CA LYS A 96 9.40 -7.58 -20.89
C LYS A 96 10.27 -7.93 -19.69
N PHE A 97 9.68 -8.36 -18.58
CA PHE A 97 10.44 -8.67 -17.36
C PHE A 97 11.18 -10.01 -17.45
N LEU A 98 10.48 -11.13 -17.64
CA LEU A 98 11.06 -12.48 -17.54
C LEU A 98 12.31 -12.69 -18.41
N PRO A 99 12.32 -12.30 -19.71
CA PRO A 99 13.48 -12.53 -20.57
C PRO A 99 14.67 -11.60 -20.27
N HIS A 100 14.46 -10.51 -19.52
CA HIS A 100 15.47 -9.49 -19.24
C HIS A 100 15.86 -9.51 -17.77
N VAL A 101 15.33 -8.58 -16.96
CA VAL A 101 15.64 -8.44 -15.53
C VAL A 101 15.26 -9.71 -14.78
N GLY A 102 14.18 -10.38 -15.16
CA GLY A 102 13.75 -11.65 -14.55
C GLY A 102 14.78 -12.78 -14.63
N ALA A 103 15.68 -12.74 -15.63
CA ALA A 103 16.80 -13.69 -15.77
C ALA A 103 17.97 -13.39 -14.81
N LYS A 104 17.88 -12.32 -14.00
CA LYS A 104 18.90 -11.87 -13.03
C LYS A 104 20.29 -11.69 -13.67
N PRO A 105 20.39 -10.89 -14.74
CA PRO A 105 21.67 -10.64 -15.39
C PRO A 105 22.63 -9.92 -14.44
N HIS A 106 23.93 -9.96 -14.74
CA HIS A 106 24.96 -9.37 -13.88
C HIS A 106 24.74 -7.87 -13.57
N TRP A 107 24.07 -7.13 -14.47
CA TRP A 107 23.75 -5.72 -14.27
C TRP A 107 22.46 -5.48 -13.44
N ALA A 108 21.62 -6.50 -13.24
CA ALA A 108 20.48 -6.48 -12.33
C ALA A 108 20.40 -7.76 -11.49
N PRO A 109 21.38 -8.02 -10.59
CA PRO A 109 21.41 -9.21 -9.74
C PRO A 109 20.49 -9.02 -8.54
N TRP A 110 19.21 -8.82 -8.80
CA TRP A 110 18.21 -8.64 -7.76
C TRP A 110 17.95 -9.95 -7.02
N VAL A 111 17.65 -9.84 -5.73
CA VAL A 111 17.31 -10.98 -4.87
C VAL A 111 16.04 -10.68 -4.09
N ALA A 112 15.40 -11.74 -3.60
CA ALA A 112 14.18 -11.64 -2.81
C ALA A 112 14.30 -10.62 -1.65
N SER A 113 15.45 -10.52 -0.99
CA SER A 113 15.62 -9.67 0.19
C SER A 113 15.81 -8.18 -0.07
N ASN A 114 16.00 -7.76 -1.32
CA ASN A 114 16.24 -6.35 -1.69
C ASN A 114 15.35 -5.86 -2.84
N THR A 115 14.29 -6.61 -3.17
CA THR A 115 13.40 -6.31 -4.29
C THR A 115 11.96 -6.26 -3.85
N LEU A 116 11.25 -5.20 -4.26
CA LEU A 116 9.80 -5.07 -4.14
C LEU A 116 9.18 -5.10 -5.53
N PHE A 117 8.19 -5.98 -5.70
CA PHE A 117 7.37 -6.08 -6.91
C PHE A 117 6.06 -5.34 -6.66
N VAL A 118 5.78 -4.31 -7.44
CA VAL A 118 4.58 -3.49 -7.33
C VAL A 118 3.65 -3.80 -8.50
N THR A 119 2.35 -3.93 -8.21
CA THR A 119 1.31 -4.04 -9.22
C THR A 119 0.20 -3.03 -8.91
N TRP A 120 -0.02 -2.08 -9.82
CA TRP A 120 -1.15 -1.16 -9.78
C TRP A 120 -1.85 -1.13 -11.13
N VAL A 121 -2.96 -1.85 -11.23
CA VAL A 121 -3.75 -2.01 -12.45
C VAL A 121 -5.21 -2.23 -12.07
N GLY A 122 -6.11 -2.03 -13.02
CA GLY A 122 -7.53 -2.39 -12.90
C GLY A 122 -8.48 -1.28 -13.32
N ILE A 123 -8.00 -0.04 -13.38
CA ILE A 123 -8.79 1.12 -13.81
C ILE A 123 -9.38 0.85 -15.20
N ASN A 124 -8.54 0.40 -16.14
CA ASN A 124 -8.95 0.09 -17.50
C ASN A 124 -9.86 -1.17 -17.58
N ASP A 125 -9.59 -2.20 -16.79
CA ASP A 125 -10.44 -3.41 -16.74
C ASP A 125 -11.86 -3.07 -16.27
N CYS A 126 -11.99 -2.18 -15.29
CA CYS A 126 -13.27 -1.69 -14.78
C CYS A 126 -13.98 -0.74 -15.76
N ALA A 127 -13.23 0.12 -16.47
CA ALA A 127 -13.81 1.09 -17.40
C ALA A 127 -14.49 0.43 -18.62
N TRP A 128 -14.01 -0.75 -19.03
CA TRP A 128 -14.49 -1.45 -20.23
C TRP A 128 -15.21 -2.78 -19.94
N GLY A 129 -15.20 -3.23 -18.69
CA GLY A 129 -15.65 -4.56 -18.28
C GLY A 129 -16.89 -4.58 -17.40
N ASP A 130 -17.60 -5.71 -17.41
CA ASP A 130 -18.60 -6.03 -16.40
C ASP A 130 -17.96 -6.80 -15.22
N GLU A 131 -18.77 -7.17 -14.21
CA GLU A 131 -18.29 -7.94 -13.06
C GLU A 131 -17.63 -9.28 -13.45
N THR A 132 -18.06 -9.90 -14.56
CA THR A 132 -17.48 -11.16 -15.04
C THR A 132 -16.08 -10.91 -15.62
N ILE A 133 -15.91 -9.86 -16.42
CA ILE A 133 -14.63 -9.43 -16.96
C ILE A 133 -13.67 -9.05 -15.84
N VAL A 134 -14.12 -8.25 -14.87
CA VAL A 134 -13.32 -7.87 -13.69
C VAL A 134 -12.85 -9.10 -12.92
N LYS A 135 -13.76 -10.05 -12.63
CA LYS A 135 -13.41 -11.29 -11.94
C LYS A 135 -12.37 -12.11 -12.70
N ASN A 136 -12.55 -12.29 -14.02
CA ASN A 136 -11.59 -13.01 -14.87
C ASN A 136 -10.23 -12.31 -14.95
N SER A 137 -10.23 -10.98 -14.91
CA SER A 137 -9.02 -10.17 -14.94
C SER A 137 -8.25 -10.31 -13.63
N VAL A 138 -8.90 -10.19 -12.47
CA VAL A 138 -8.25 -10.43 -11.17
C VAL A 138 -7.71 -11.87 -11.08
N MET A 139 -8.45 -12.88 -11.51
CA MET A 139 -7.93 -14.27 -11.56
C MET A 139 -6.69 -14.38 -12.45
N SER A 140 -6.71 -13.76 -13.64
CA SER A 140 -5.56 -13.73 -14.55
C SER A 140 -4.37 -13.01 -13.94
N LEU A 141 -4.61 -11.94 -13.17
CA LEU A 141 -3.56 -11.16 -12.52
C LEU A 141 -2.77 -12.02 -11.54
N PHE A 142 -3.46 -12.84 -10.74
CA PHE A 142 -2.80 -13.77 -9.81
C PHE A 142 -2.07 -14.93 -10.49
N GLY A 143 -2.46 -15.30 -11.72
CA GLY A 143 -1.64 -16.17 -12.56
C GLY A 143 -0.29 -15.53 -12.94
N GLU A 144 -0.26 -14.21 -13.16
CA GLU A 144 1.00 -13.49 -13.38
C GLU A 144 1.80 -13.30 -12.08
N GLN A 145 1.14 -13.12 -10.93
CA GLN A 145 1.83 -13.09 -9.62
C GLN A 145 2.49 -14.43 -9.30
N GLU A 146 1.83 -15.55 -9.63
CA GLU A 146 2.42 -16.88 -9.56
C GLU A 146 3.65 -17.01 -10.47
N THR A 147 3.59 -16.43 -11.66
CA THR A 147 4.73 -16.39 -12.60
C THR A 147 5.91 -15.62 -12.02
N LEU A 148 5.67 -14.45 -11.40
CA LEU A 148 6.70 -13.67 -10.71
C LEU A 148 7.27 -14.42 -9.50
N TYR A 149 6.42 -15.06 -8.70
CA TYR A 149 6.84 -15.90 -7.57
C TYR A 149 7.79 -17.01 -8.02
N ASN A 150 7.47 -17.70 -9.11
CA ASN A 150 8.31 -18.76 -9.69
C ASN A 150 9.65 -18.22 -10.25
N ALA A 151 9.72 -16.95 -10.65
CA ALA A 151 10.97 -16.27 -10.99
C ALA A 151 11.82 -15.85 -9.76
N GLY A 152 11.27 -15.98 -8.55
CA GLY A 152 11.94 -15.67 -7.28
C GLY A 152 11.47 -14.37 -6.62
N ALA A 153 10.39 -13.74 -7.09
CA ALA A 153 9.77 -12.63 -6.37
C ALA A 153 9.24 -13.10 -5.02
N ARG A 154 9.44 -12.29 -3.97
CA ARG A 154 8.99 -12.62 -2.60
C ARG A 154 8.35 -11.46 -1.85
N ASN A 155 8.54 -10.21 -2.26
CA ASN A 155 7.81 -9.08 -1.66
C ASN A 155 6.93 -8.45 -2.71
N PHE A 156 5.62 -8.45 -2.46
CA PHE A 156 4.60 -7.96 -3.37
C PHE A 156 3.83 -6.81 -2.73
N LEU A 157 3.77 -5.67 -3.42
CA LEU A 157 2.88 -4.56 -3.11
C LEU A 157 1.79 -4.51 -4.17
N PHE A 158 0.56 -4.69 -3.73
CA PHE A 158 -0.64 -4.48 -4.53
C PHE A 158 -1.24 -3.13 -4.16
N ILE A 159 -1.66 -2.37 -5.17
CA ILE A 159 -2.39 -1.11 -4.96
C ILE A 159 -3.80 -1.31 -5.50
N ASP A 160 -4.80 -1.04 -4.66
CA ASP A 160 -6.20 -1.08 -5.07
C ASP A 160 -6.55 0.08 -6.01
N VAL A 161 -7.65 -0.01 -6.77
CA VAL A 161 -8.04 1.09 -7.67
C VAL A 161 -8.65 2.25 -6.86
N PRO A 162 -8.38 3.51 -7.24
CA PRO A 162 -8.96 4.66 -6.56
C PRO A 162 -10.46 4.78 -6.86
N PRO A 163 -11.22 5.66 -6.17
CA PRO A 163 -12.62 5.94 -6.46
C PRO A 163 -12.75 6.68 -7.80
N ILE A 164 -12.62 5.97 -8.92
CA ILE A 164 -12.67 6.54 -10.27
C ILE A 164 -14.00 7.24 -10.54
N ASN A 165 -15.09 6.83 -9.89
CA ASN A 165 -16.38 7.51 -9.92
C ASN A 165 -16.33 8.95 -9.35
N ARG A 166 -15.25 9.35 -8.66
CA ARG A 166 -15.02 10.71 -8.16
C ARG A 166 -14.07 11.55 -9.03
N THR A 167 -13.52 10.98 -10.11
CA THR A 167 -12.77 11.75 -11.12
C THR A 167 -13.70 12.73 -11.84
N PRO A 168 -13.18 13.74 -12.57
CA PRO A 168 -14.03 14.63 -13.37
C PRO A 168 -14.93 13.87 -14.36
N ILE A 169 -14.42 12.83 -15.03
CA ILE A 169 -15.25 11.99 -15.92
C ILE A 169 -16.21 11.09 -15.12
N GLY A 170 -15.76 10.52 -14.01
CA GLY A 170 -16.59 9.70 -13.12
C GLY A 170 -17.79 10.48 -12.59
N TYR A 171 -17.59 11.73 -12.19
CA TYR A 171 -18.64 12.63 -11.72
C TYR A 171 -19.65 12.97 -12.82
N GLN A 172 -19.21 13.05 -14.08
CA GLN A 172 -20.12 13.23 -15.22
C GLN A 172 -20.98 11.97 -15.45
N ILE A 173 -20.38 10.78 -15.38
CA ILE A 173 -21.07 9.50 -15.54
C ILE A 173 -22.06 9.26 -14.38
N SER A 174 -21.64 9.54 -13.14
CA SER A 174 -22.45 9.29 -11.94
C SER A 174 -23.75 10.11 -11.87
N LYS A 175 -23.87 11.18 -12.65
CA LYS A 175 -25.12 11.94 -12.80
C LYS A 175 -26.20 11.17 -13.56
N HIS A 176 -25.78 10.21 -14.39
CA HIS A 176 -26.66 9.46 -15.29
C HIS A 176 -26.76 7.98 -14.91
N GLU A 177 -25.74 7.45 -14.23
CA GLU A 177 -25.66 6.05 -13.81
C GLU A 177 -25.57 5.95 -12.29
N LEU A 178 -26.65 5.44 -11.69
CA LEU A 178 -26.63 5.03 -10.30
C LEU A 178 -25.57 3.92 -10.14
N ASP A 179 -24.77 4.02 -9.08
CA ASP A 179 -23.80 2.99 -8.69
C ASP A 179 -22.54 2.85 -9.57
N SER A 180 -22.15 3.91 -10.29
CA SER A 180 -20.91 3.97 -11.11
C SER A 180 -19.60 3.66 -10.36
N GLY A 181 -19.61 3.65 -9.01
CA GLY A 181 -18.48 3.23 -8.17
C GLY A 181 -18.36 1.72 -7.96
N ARG A 182 -19.46 0.96 -8.07
CA ARG A 182 -19.52 -0.44 -7.64
C ARG A 182 -18.54 -1.35 -8.36
N ILE A 183 -18.27 -1.12 -9.64
CA ILE A 183 -17.34 -1.96 -10.40
C ILE A 183 -15.91 -1.86 -9.86
N TYR A 184 -15.52 -0.68 -9.39
CA TYR A 184 -14.21 -0.41 -8.79
C TYR A 184 -14.13 -0.99 -7.37
N GLU A 185 -15.22 -0.89 -6.58
CA GLU A 185 -15.33 -1.58 -5.28
C GLU A 185 -15.27 -3.10 -5.42
N THR A 186 -15.89 -3.64 -6.47
CA THR A 186 -15.85 -5.06 -6.83
C THR A 186 -14.42 -5.50 -7.14
N TRP A 187 -13.68 -4.73 -7.95
CA TRP A 187 -12.26 -4.97 -8.18
C TRP A 187 -11.47 -5.01 -6.87
N ASN A 188 -11.61 -3.99 -6.02
CA ASN A 188 -10.88 -3.87 -4.76
C ASN A 188 -11.18 -5.02 -3.79
N THR A 189 -12.41 -5.50 -3.79
CA THR A 189 -12.82 -6.67 -3.00
C THR A 189 -12.16 -7.95 -3.51
N LEU A 190 -12.27 -8.23 -4.80
CA LEU A 190 -11.68 -9.42 -5.42
C LEU A 190 -10.15 -9.44 -5.34
N LEU A 191 -9.51 -8.27 -5.49
CA LEU A 191 -8.07 -8.11 -5.29
C LEU A 191 -7.68 -8.51 -3.87
N ARG A 192 -8.35 -7.96 -2.86
CA ARG A 192 -8.08 -8.26 -1.45
C ARG A 192 -8.25 -9.75 -1.13
N GLU A 193 -9.33 -10.37 -1.59
CA GLU A 193 -9.58 -11.81 -1.40
C GLU A 193 -8.47 -12.66 -2.05
N SER A 194 -8.06 -12.28 -3.26
CA SER A 194 -7.01 -13.00 -3.99
C SER A 194 -5.63 -12.84 -3.34
N ILE A 195 -5.31 -11.68 -2.76
CA ILE A 195 -4.09 -11.48 -1.96
C ILE A 195 -4.08 -12.41 -0.75
N VAL A 196 -5.21 -12.51 -0.02
CA VAL A 196 -5.32 -13.40 1.13
C VAL A 196 -5.11 -14.86 0.72
N GLN A 197 -5.72 -15.29 -0.38
CA GLN A 197 -5.52 -16.63 -0.91
C GLN A 197 -4.06 -16.86 -1.30
N PHE A 198 -3.44 -15.95 -2.02
CA PHE A 198 -2.04 -16.04 -2.47
C PHE A 198 -1.06 -16.12 -1.29
N SER A 199 -1.26 -15.31 -0.25
CA SER A 199 -0.44 -15.37 0.97
C SER A 199 -0.68 -16.64 1.80
N SER A 200 -1.84 -17.28 1.66
CA SER A 200 -2.13 -18.55 2.33
C SER A 200 -1.50 -19.75 1.64
N THR A 201 -1.23 -19.65 0.32
CA THR A 201 -0.60 -20.72 -0.46
C THR A 201 0.92 -20.62 -0.47
N HIS A 202 1.47 -19.41 -0.29
CA HIS A 202 2.90 -19.13 -0.27
C HIS A 202 3.29 -18.50 1.07
N HIS A 203 3.88 -19.27 1.96
CA HIS A 203 4.22 -18.78 3.32
C HIS A 203 5.57 -18.05 3.39
N ASP A 204 6.37 -18.08 2.32
CA ASP A 204 7.68 -17.43 2.25
C ASP A 204 7.62 -16.03 1.60
N ILE A 205 6.44 -15.54 1.26
CA ILE A 205 6.24 -14.21 0.66
C ILE A 205 5.74 -13.17 1.67
N THR A 206 6.00 -11.92 1.32
CA THR A 206 5.39 -10.73 1.89
C THR A 206 4.34 -10.23 0.91
N THR A 207 3.14 -9.94 1.41
CA THR A 207 2.08 -9.30 0.63
C THR A 207 1.59 -8.05 1.34
N PHE A 208 1.57 -6.95 0.61
CA PHE A 208 1.05 -5.68 1.06
C PHE A 208 -0.10 -5.24 0.17
N LEU A 209 -1.15 -4.69 0.80
CA LEU A 209 -2.22 -4.00 0.10
C LEU A 209 -2.21 -2.54 0.55
N PHE A 210 -1.79 -1.65 -0.34
CA PHE A 210 -1.91 -0.21 -0.15
C PHE A 210 -3.24 0.26 -0.77
N SER A 211 -3.96 1.11 -0.04
CA SER A 211 -5.23 1.65 -0.51
C SER A 211 -5.04 3.01 -1.17
N SER A 212 -5.03 3.03 -2.50
CA SER A 212 -5.18 4.28 -3.22
C SER A 212 -6.58 4.84 -3.01
N TRP A 213 -7.59 3.98 -2.80
CA TRP A 213 -8.94 4.42 -2.50
C TRP A 213 -8.99 5.37 -1.29
N ASP A 214 -8.36 4.98 -0.18
CA ASP A 214 -8.32 5.80 1.03
C ASP A 214 -7.53 7.09 0.83
N THR A 215 -6.42 7.04 0.07
CA THR A 215 -5.60 8.21 -0.26
C THR A 215 -6.42 9.25 -1.02
N PHE A 216 -7.06 8.84 -2.11
CA PHE A 216 -7.90 9.72 -2.92
C PHE A 216 -9.11 10.21 -2.14
N THR A 217 -9.79 9.33 -1.38
CA THR A 217 -10.95 9.72 -0.57
C THR A 217 -10.58 10.82 0.42
N ARG A 218 -9.48 10.64 1.17
CA ARG A 218 -9.00 11.61 2.15
C ARG A 218 -8.68 12.96 1.52
N VAL A 219 -8.00 12.99 0.37
CA VAL A 219 -7.66 14.25 -0.32
C VAL A 219 -8.91 14.92 -0.91
N LEU A 220 -9.80 14.15 -1.54
CA LEU A 220 -11.00 14.68 -2.20
C LEU A 220 -12.09 15.11 -1.20
N ASP A 221 -12.11 14.56 0.02
CA ASP A 221 -13.06 14.96 1.08
C ASP A 221 -12.67 16.29 1.74
N ASP A 222 -11.38 16.61 1.80
CA ASP A 222 -10.88 17.89 2.32
C ASP A 222 -9.71 18.43 1.48
N PRO A 223 -9.97 18.93 0.26
CA PRO A 223 -8.90 19.42 -0.62
C PRO A 223 -8.04 20.51 0.03
N MET A 224 -8.66 21.40 0.81
CA MET A 224 -7.97 22.51 1.46
C MET A 224 -6.94 22.04 2.49
N ALA A 225 -7.28 21.06 3.34
CA ALA A 225 -6.33 20.50 4.29
C ALA A 225 -5.11 19.85 3.61
N HIS A 226 -5.27 19.45 2.34
CA HIS A 226 -4.23 18.84 1.52
C HIS A 226 -3.55 19.83 0.56
N GLY A 227 -3.81 21.13 0.73
CA GLY A 227 -3.17 22.20 -0.03
C GLY A 227 -3.74 22.40 -1.43
N PHE A 228 -4.96 21.94 -1.70
CA PHE A 228 -5.68 22.14 -2.96
C PHE A 228 -6.86 23.11 -2.77
N PRO A 229 -7.25 23.88 -3.80
CA PRO A 229 -8.54 24.56 -3.82
C PRO A 229 -9.71 23.58 -3.64
N PRO A 230 -10.81 23.96 -2.97
CA PRO A 230 -11.99 23.10 -2.80
C PRO A 230 -12.56 22.55 -4.11
N ASP A 231 -12.64 23.41 -5.14
CA ASP A 231 -13.31 23.08 -6.40
C ASP A 231 -12.50 22.09 -7.26
N ASP A 232 -11.20 21.93 -6.97
CA ASP A 232 -10.30 21.05 -7.72
C ASP A 232 -10.71 19.58 -7.62
N ALA A 233 -11.45 19.17 -6.58
CA ALA A 233 -11.86 17.79 -6.37
C ALA A 233 -12.64 17.19 -7.54
N THR A 234 -13.33 18.02 -8.33
CA THR A 234 -14.17 17.57 -9.46
C THR A 234 -13.81 18.24 -10.79
N LEU A 235 -12.83 19.15 -10.79
CA LEU A 235 -12.45 19.94 -11.95
C LEU A 235 -11.26 19.31 -12.69
N GLN A 236 -11.43 19.06 -13.99
CA GLN A 236 -10.33 18.69 -14.88
C GLN A 236 -9.39 19.88 -15.13
N HIS A 237 -8.13 19.63 -15.45
CA HIS A 237 -7.10 20.68 -15.60
C HIS A 237 -6.95 21.57 -14.35
N SER A 238 -7.02 20.92 -13.19
CA SER A 238 -6.88 21.52 -11.87
C SER A 238 -5.58 21.07 -11.21
N SER A 239 -5.33 21.52 -9.98
CA SER A 239 -4.16 21.07 -9.24
C SER A 239 -4.32 19.67 -8.63
N ILE A 240 -5.50 19.03 -8.70
CA ILE A 240 -5.70 17.61 -8.35
C ILE A 240 -5.73 16.73 -9.61
N TRP A 241 -6.40 17.17 -10.68
CA TRP A 241 -6.61 16.38 -11.90
C TRP A 241 -5.97 17.07 -13.11
N PHE A 242 -4.96 16.43 -13.69
CA PHE A 242 -4.31 16.97 -14.91
C PHE A 242 -5.29 16.97 -16.09
N ASP A 243 -6.02 15.88 -16.29
CA ASP A 243 -7.09 15.77 -17.26
C ASP A 243 -8.40 15.33 -16.59
N HIS A 244 -9.27 14.60 -17.31
CA HIS A 244 -10.55 14.14 -16.80
C HIS A 244 -10.46 12.86 -15.95
N LEU A 245 -9.30 12.19 -15.92
CA LEU A 245 -9.07 10.89 -15.28
C LEU A 245 -7.73 10.83 -14.51
N HIS A 246 -6.67 11.42 -15.05
CA HIS A 246 -5.31 11.30 -14.51
C HIS A 246 -5.03 12.37 -13.46
N PRO A 247 -4.46 11.98 -12.30
CA PRO A 247 -4.07 12.93 -11.27
C PRO A 247 -2.93 13.81 -11.75
N SER A 248 -2.88 15.04 -11.22
CA SER A 248 -1.73 15.92 -11.37
C SER A 248 -0.49 15.33 -10.68
N SER A 249 0.68 15.83 -11.02
CA SER A 249 1.94 15.51 -10.34
C SER A 249 1.87 15.87 -8.85
N LYS A 250 1.15 16.92 -8.48
CA LYS A 250 0.94 17.29 -7.07
C LYS A 250 0.05 16.29 -6.32
N MET A 251 -0.94 15.69 -6.99
CA MET A 251 -1.72 14.60 -6.40
C MET A 251 -0.90 13.30 -6.37
N HIS A 252 -0.06 13.05 -7.37
CA HIS A 252 0.93 11.98 -7.35
C HIS A 252 1.93 12.08 -6.21
N ASP A 253 2.31 13.29 -5.79
CA ASP A 253 3.15 13.51 -4.60
C ASP A 253 2.46 13.02 -3.32
N TRP A 254 1.16 13.30 -3.14
CA TRP A 254 0.38 12.73 -2.02
C TRP A 254 0.32 11.20 -2.04
N ILE A 255 0.18 10.60 -3.24
CA ILE A 255 0.21 9.15 -3.41
C ILE A 255 1.58 8.61 -2.99
N ALA A 256 2.67 9.22 -3.46
CA ALA A 256 4.03 8.80 -3.13
C ALA A 256 4.34 8.92 -1.64
N HIS A 257 3.96 10.04 -1.02
CA HIS A 257 4.06 10.27 0.42
C HIS A 257 3.35 9.17 1.22
N ASP A 258 2.12 8.82 0.84
CA ASP A 258 1.33 7.83 1.56
C ASP A 258 1.86 6.40 1.35
N VAL A 259 2.32 6.06 0.13
CA VAL A 259 3.00 4.79 -0.15
C VAL A 259 4.26 4.67 0.70
N ALA A 260 5.09 5.73 0.75
CA ALA A 260 6.30 5.73 1.55
C ALA A 260 5.99 5.53 3.05
N LYS A 261 5.06 6.31 3.61
CA LYS A 261 4.63 6.13 5.01
C LYS A 261 4.09 4.73 5.28
N PHE A 262 3.31 4.18 4.35
CA PHE A 262 2.80 2.82 4.46
C PHE A 262 3.94 1.79 4.51
N LEU A 263 4.95 1.91 3.64
CA LEU A 263 6.10 1.00 3.58
C LEU A 263 7.02 1.15 4.81
N GLU A 264 7.24 2.37 5.29
CA GLU A 264 7.99 2.66 6.52
C GLU A 264 7.33 2.03 7.75
N ALA A 265 6.00 1.97 7.78
CA ALA A 265 5.24 1.34 8.85
C ALA A 265 5.34 -0.20 8.86
N GLN A 266 5.90 -0.83 7.82
CA GLN A 266 6.06 -2.29 7.76
C GLN A 266 7.44 -2.72 8.32
N PRO A 267 7.50 -3.29 9.54
CA PRO A 267 8.77 -3.68 10.14
C PRO A 267 9.44 -4.80 9.34
N PRO A 268 10.79 -4.93 9.38
CA PRO A 268 11.46 -6.10 8.82
C PRO A 268 10.94 -7.39 9.48
N TYR A 269 10.98 -8.50 8.74
CA TYR A 269 10.63 -9.79 9.29
C TYR A 269 11.55 -10.18 10.44
N ASN A 270 10.95 -10.57 11.57
CA ASN A 270 11.63 -11.08 12.75
C ASN A 270 11.13 -12.50 13.02
N GLU A 271 12.03 -13.50 12.91
CA GLU A 271 11.73 -14.93 13.16
C GLU A 271 11.24 -15.21 14.59
N CYS A 272 11.42 -14.28 15.53
CA CYS A 272 11.20 -14.51 16.96
C CYS A 272 9.74 -14.71 17.40
N CYS A 273 8.73 -14.65 16.52
CA CYS A 273 7.33 -14.76 16.94
C CYS A 273 6.73 -16.17 16.90
N ASP A 274 7.27 -17.13 16.13
CA ASP A 274 6.60 -18.43 15.95
C ASP A 274 7.16 -19.58 16.79
N THR A 275 8.37 -19.45 17.33
CA THR A 275 8.98 -20.51 18.17
C THR A 275 9.29 -20.08 19.60
N CYS A 276 9.31 -18.77 19.91
CA CYS A 276 9.68 -18.29 21.25
C CYS A 276 8.51 -18.10 22.23
N GLN A 277 7.26 -18.37 21.85
CA GLN A 277 6.12 -18.37 22.80
C GLN A 277 5.89 -19.67 23.57
N CYS A 278 6.77 -20.67 23.43
CA CYS A 278 6.78 -21.82 24.33
C CYS A 278 7.79 -21.59 25.47
N GLY A 279 7.45 -20.71 26.42
CA GLY A 279 8.13 -20.69 27.72
C GLY A 279 8.58 -19.34 28.28
N MET A 280 7.71 -18.33 28.39
CA MET A 280 7.80 -17.34 29.48
C MET A 280 6.52 -16.50 29.61
N ARG A 281 5.42 -17.13 30.05
CA ARG A 281 4.30 -16.39 30.67
C ARG A 281 4.62 -16.19 32.15
N LEU A 282 5.43 -15.18 32.46
CA LEU A 282 5.42 -14.60 33.81
C LEU A 282 4.05 -13.96 34.02
N LYS A 283 3.18 -14.66 34.76
CA LYS A 283 1.91 -14.15 35.26
C LYS A 283 2.20 -12.91 36.11
N ARG A 284 2.05 -11.71 35.56
CA ARG A 284 1.74 -10.54 36.37
C ARG A 284 0.27 -10.59 36.74
N ARG A 285 -0.01 -11.26 37.86
CA ARG A 285 -1.28 -11.18 38.58
C ARG A 285 -1.30 -9.81 39.24
N ILE A 286 -2.18 -8.92 38.80
CA ILE A 286 -2.56 -7.75 39.60
C ILE A 286 -3.53 -8.28 40.66
N GLU A 287 -3.01 -8.51 41.87
CA GLU A 287 -3.85 -8.74 43.04
C GLU A 287 -4.19 -7.38 43.66
N TYR A 288 -5.47 -7.01 43.59
CA TYR A 288 -6.03 -5.99 44.48
C TYR A 288 -6.11 -6.61 45.88
N VAL A 289 -5.20 -6.23 46.78
CA VAL A 289 -5.24 -6.60 48.19
C VAL A 289 -5.92 -5.47 48.96
N ASN A 290 -7.11 -5.75 49.50
CA ASN A 290 -7.78 -4.95 50.51
C ASN A 290 -6.94 -4.94 51.80
N LEU A 291 -6.49 -3.76 52.22
CA LEU A 291 -5.91 -3.54 53.54
C LEU A 291 -7.05 -3.39 54.57
N VAL A 292 -7.30 -4.44 55.35
CA VAL A 292 -7.90 -4.33 56.68
C VAL A 292 -6.79 -4.65 57.67
N GLU A 293 -6.20 -3.61 58.26
CA GLU A 293 -5.27 -3.76 59.39
C GLU A 293 -6.06 -4.12 60.66
N VAL A 294 -5.82 -5.33 61.16
CA VAL A 294 -6.08 -5.70 62.55
C VAL A 294 -4.73 -5.70 63.26
N CYS A 295 -4.47 -4.71 64.10
CA CYS A 295 -3.36 -4.74 65.05
C CYS A 295 -3.91 -4.86 66.46
N SER A 296 -3.70 -6.03 67.06
CA SER A 296 -3.97 -6.32 68.47
C SER A 296 -2.78 -5.87 69.32
N MET A 297 -3.01 -5.14 70.42
CA MET A 297 -2.39 -5.43 71.73
C MET A 297 -2.90 -4.53 72.88
N LYS A 298 -3.30 -5.22 73.97
CA LYS A 298 -3.14 -4.93 75.41
C LYS A 298 -3.95 -3.81 76.12
N VAL A 299 -4.99 -4.30 76.81
CA VAL A 299 -5.41 -4.10 78.24
C VAL A 299 -4.81 -2.93 79.02
N PHE A 300 -5.68 -2.10 79.63
CA PHE A 300 -5.74 -1.78 81.08
C PHE A 300 -6.98 -0.90 81.42
N GLY A 301 -7.70 -1.23 82.51
CA GLY A 301 -8.28 -0.24 83.44
C GLY A 301 -9.75 0.21 83.27
N ASP A 302 -10.63 -0.46 84.01
CA ASP A 302 -11.70 0.02 84.91
C ASP A 302 -12.61 1.26 84.62
N HIS A 303 -13.88 1.02 84.96
CA HIS A 303 -14.94 1.92 85.46
C HIS A 303 -15.92 2.65 84.51
N VAL A 304 -17.15 2.10 84.48
CA VAL A 304 -18.48 2.70 84.80
C VAL A 304 -18.66 4.23 84.60
N VAL A 305 -19.68 4.65 83.83
CA VAL A 305 -20.88 5.43 84.28
C VAL A 305 -21.80 5.68 83.07
N ALA A 306 -23.10 5.53 83.32
CA ALA A 306 -24.23 5.79 82.44
C ALA A 306 -24.63 7.29 82.38
N GLN A 307 -25.25 7.71 81.26
CA GLN A 307 -26.30 8.74 81.09
C GLN A 307 -26.28 9.14 79.59
N GLY A 308 -27.36 9.33 78.85
CA GLY A 308 -28.74 9.65 79.21
C GLY A 308 -29.20 10.84 78.34
N HIS A 309 -30.29 10.64 77.61
CA HIS A 309 -31.18 11.63 76.97
C HIS A 309 -30.87 12.27 75.61
N HIS A 310 -31.66 11.81 74.62
CA HIS A 310 -32.70 12.60 73.91
C HIS A 310 -32.73 14.12 74.13
N GLN A 311 -32.75 14.90 73.05
CA GLN A 311 -34.00 15.36 72.42
C GLN A 311 -33.73 16.09 71.09
N ARG A 312 -34.69 15.93 70.18
CA ARG A 312 -34.85 16.69 68.93
C ARG A 312 -35.35 18.10 69.26
N VAL A 313 -34.95 19.08 68.44
CA VAL A 313 -35.87 19.90 67.64
C VAL A 313 -35.26 20.00 66.25
#